data_AF-A0A1Q9WL89-F1
#
_entry.id   AF-A0A1Q9WL89-F1
#
_cell.length_a   1.000
_cell.length_b   1.000
_cell.length_c   1.000
_cell.angle_alpha   90.00
_cell.angle_beta   90.00
_cell.angle_gamma   90.00
#
_symmetry.space_group_name_H-M   'P 1'
#
loop_
_entity.id
_entity.type
_entity.pdbx_description
1 polymer ?
#
loop_
_entity_poly.entity_id
_entity_poly.type
_entity_poly.pdbx_seq_one_letter_code
_entity_poly.pdbx_strand_id
1 'polypeptide(L)'
;MSHEDMYCVAQLTTRLMPNCNTVRKLEVPADLPGVVIFLHGVNDPGASYESVETGLCQGVNERLDRPDLKAGRYGAKYQKARQTARETWKDKEEQILDDPDTYLYQRDTDDPKIRSLMIPFYWGYRAAPDQVKRDDAG
;
A
#
# COMPACT_ATOMS: atom_id res chain seq x y z
N MET A 1 15.10 -39.47 7.82
CA MET A 1 15.20 -38.84 6.49
C MET A 1 13.93 -38.02 6.32
N SER A 2 14.02 -36.70 6.48
CA SER A 2 12.90 -35.80 6.27
C SER A 2 12.58 -35.79 4.78
N HIS A 3 11.41 -36.31 4.39
CA HIS A 3 10.91 -36.10 3.04
C HIS A 3 10.52 -34.62 2.93
N GLU A 4 11.23 -33.88 2.10
CA GLU A 4 10.78 -32.56 1.63
C GLU A 4 9.54 -32.79 0.76
N ASP A 5 8.37 -32.69 1.38
CA ASP A 5 7.09 -32.78 0.68
C ASP A 5 6.96 -31.58 -0.26
N MET A 6 7.37 -31.78 -1.51
CA MET A 6 7.15 -30.85 -2.61
C MET A 6 5.65 -30.57 -2.74
N TYR A 7 5.25 -29.33 -2.46
CA TYR A 7 3.88 -28.82 -2.59
C TYR A 7 3.46 -28.87 -4.06
N CYS A 8 2.50 -29.74 -4.39
CA CYS A 8 2.04 -29.97 -5.77
C CYS A 8 0.71 -29.24 -5.99
N VAL A 9 0.72 -28.18 -6.79
CA VAL A 9 -0.48 -27.35 -7.09
C VAL A 9 -1.25 -27.79 -8.34
N ALA A 10 -0.62 -28.52 -9.26
CA ALA A 10 -1.29 -29.13 -10.40
C ALA A 10 -0.53 -30.36 -10.93
N GLN A 11 -1.25 -31.28 -11.59
CA GLN A 11 -0.70 -32.48 -12.23
C GLN A 11 -1.09 -32.51 -13.72
N LEU A 12 -0.15 -32.86 -14.60
CA LEU A 12 -0.39 -33.02 -16.03
C LEU A 12 0.09 -34.40 -16.50
N THR A 13 -0.73 -35.08 -17.30
CA THR A 13 -0.34 -36.30 -18.02
C THR A 13 -0.10 -35.95 -19.49
N THR A 14 1.16 -35.88 -19.93
CA THR A 14 1.49 -35.64 -21.35
C THR A 14 1.98 -36.93 -22.02
N ARG A 15 1.46 -37.22 -23.22
CA ARG A 15 1.88 -38.39 -24.03
C ARG A 15 3.16 -38.16 -24.83
N LEU A 16 3.77 -36.98 -24.74
CA LEU A 16 4.88 -36.56 -25.59
C LEU A 16 6.29 -36.86 -25.03
N MET A 17 6.41 -37.55 -23.87
CA MET A 17 7.72 -37.93 -23.31
C MET A 17 8.00 -39.44 -23.53
N PRO A 18 8.93 -39.81 -24.43
CA PRO A 18 9.35 -41.20 -24.60
C PRO A 18 9.93 -41.78 -23.28
N ASN A 19 9.59 -43.02 -22.94
CA ASN A 19 10.04 -43.74 -21.72
C ASN A 19 9.63 -43.12 -20.37
N CYS A 20 8.51 -42.38 -20.31
CA CYS A 20 7.95 -41.92 -19.05
C CYS A 20 7.01 -42.98 -18.43
N ASN A 21 7.58 -43.95 -17.71
CA ASN A 21 6.84 -45.10 -17.16
C ASN A 21 6.29 -44.84 -15.75
N THR A 22 6.59 -43.67 -15.18
CA THR A 22 6.32 -43.33 -13.78
C THR A 22 5.78 -41.90 -13.68
N VAL A 23 4.85 -41.67 -12.76
CA VAL A 23 4.32 -40.33 -12.47
C VAL A 23 5.47 -39.46 -11.96
N ARG A 24 5.72 -38.34 -12.64
CA ARG A 24 6.71 -37.35 -12.20
C ARG A 24 5.99 -36.10 -11.71
N LYS A 25 6.38 -35.61 -10.54
CA LYS A 25 5.97 -34.29 -10.05
C LYS A 25 6.68 -33.24 -10.90
N LEU A 26 5.94 -32.27 -11.43
CA LEU A 26 6.47 -31.10 -12.12
C LEU A 26 6.35 -29.91 -11.18
N GLU A 27 7.39 -29.08 -11.11
CA GLU A 27 7.27 -27.77 -10.47
C GLU A 27 6.36 -26.90 -11.34
N VAL A 28 5.30 -26.38 -10.74
CA VAL A 28 4.46 -25.36 -11.37
C VAL A 28 4.90 -24.03 -10.76
N PRO A 29 5.37 -23.08 -11.58
CA PRO A 29 5.69 -21.74 -11.08
C PRO A 29 4.47 -21.17 -10.36
N ALA A 30 4.68 -20.54 -9.21
CA ALA A 30 3.60 -19.79 -8.56
C ALA A 30 3.07 -18.72 -9.52
N ASP A 31 1.77 -18.42 -9.44
CA ASP A 31 1.19 -17.30 -10.17
C ASP A 31 2.03 -16.05 -9.89
N LEU A 32 2.52 -15.41 -10.96
CA LEU A 32 3.25 -14.17 -10.85
C LEU A 32 2.31 -13.12 -10.21
N PRO A 33 2.82 -12.24 -9.33
CA PRO A 33 1.99 -11.23 -8.71
C PRO A 33 1.35 -10.37 -9.80
N GLY A 34 0.03 -10.42 -9.90
CA GLY A 34 -0.72 -9.50 -10.75
C GLY A 34 -0.48 -8.07 -10.27
N VAL A 35 -0.13 -7.17 -11.19
CA VAL A 35 -0.02 -5.75 -10.89
C VAL A 35 -1.42 -5.14 -11.02
N VAL A 36 -1.97 -4.61 -9.92
CA VAL A 36 -3.23 -3.88 -9.92
C VAL A 36 -2.92 -2.38 -9.84
N ILE A 37 -3.31 -1.64 -10.87
CA ILE A 37 -3.16 -0.18 -10.93
C ILE A 37 -4.48 0.45 -10.50
N PHE A 38 -4.48 1.11 -9.33
CA PHE A 38 -5.59 1.98 -8.94
C PHE A 38 -5.39 3.36 -9.59
N LEU A 39 -6.23 3.67 -10.56
CA LEU A 39 -6.31 5.00 -11.15
C LEU A 39 -7.14 5.89 -10.22
N HIS A 40 -6.55 6.98 -9.75
CA HIS A 40 -7.24 8.04 -9.02
C HIS A 40 -7.31 9.31 -9.88
N GLY A 41 -8.14 10.26 -9.49
CA GLY A 41 -8.37 11.48 -10.26
C GLY A 41 -7.09 12.29 -10.50
N VAL A 42 -7.11 13.14 -11.52
CA VAL A 42 -6.10 14.21 -11.65
C VAL A 42 -6.23 15.12 -10.42
N ASN A 43 -5.12 15.48 -9.78
CA ASN A 43 -5.10 16.32 -8.57
C ASN A 43 -5.89 15.72 -7.39
N ASP A 44 -6.14 14.41 -7.35
CA ASP A 44 -6.73 13.79 -6.17
C ASP A 44 -5.65 13.61 -5.09
N PRO A 45 -5.91 14.05 -3.85
CA PRO A 45 -4.93 14.00 -2.77
C PRO A 45 -4.73 12.58 -2.22
N GLY A 46 -5.40 11.57 -2.75
CA GLY A 46 -5.25 10.17 -2.35
C GLY A 46 -6.17 9.77 -1.20
N ALA A 47 -7.33 10.40 -1.06
CA ALA A 47 -8.26 10.16 0.06
C ALA A 47 -8.73 8.70 0.17
N SER A 48 -8.73 7.97 -0.94
CA SER A 48 -9.12 6.56 -1.00
C SER A 48 -7.98 5.59 -0.65
N TYR A 49 -6.73 6.04 -0.62
CA TYR A 49 -5.57 5.16 -0.52
C TYR A 49 -5.53 4.34 0.77
N GLU A 50 -5.87 4.95 1.91
CA GLU A 50 -5.87 4.23 3.19
C GLU A 50 -6.85 3.05 3.18
N SER A 51 -8.07 3.28 2.67
CA SER A 51 -9.12 2.27 2.60
C SER A 51 -8.73 1.13 1.65
N VAL A 52 -8.21 1.50 0.48
CA VAL A 52 -7.77 0.54 -0.54
C VAL A 52 -6.58 -0.29 -0.05
N GLU A 53 -5.56 0.37 0.53
CA GLU A 53 -4.37 -0.33 1.04
C GLU A 53 -4.74 -1.31 2.16
N THR A 54 -5.63 -0.90 3.07
CA THR A 54 -6.11 -1.75 4.18
C THR A 54 -6.85 -2.97 3.65
N GLY A 55 -7.82 -2.77 2.75
CA GLY A 55 -8.57 -3.87 2.16
C GLY A 55 -7.70 -4.82 1.34
N LEU A 56 -6.72 -4.28 0.59
CA LEU A 56 -5.79 -5.08 -0.20
C LEU A 56 -4.90 -5.95 0.71
N CYS A 57 -4.30 -5.37 1.76
CA CYS A 57 -3.48 -6.13 2.68
C CYS A 57 -4.29 -7.22 3.38
N GLN A 58 -5.52 -6.91 3.81
CA GLN A 58 -6.42 -7.88 4.42
C GLN A 58 -6.75 -9.04 3.47
N GLY A 59 -7.23 -8.73 2.26
CA GLY A 59 -7.65 -9.76 1.30
C GLY A 59 -6.50 -10.65 0.83
N VAL A 60 -5.29 -10.10 0.67
CA VAL A 60 -4.11 -10.89 0.29
C VAL A 60 -3.63 -11.76 1.45
N ASN A 61 -3.65 -11.23 2.68
CA ASN A 61 -3.37 -12.02 3.89
C ASN A 61 -4.33 -13.21 3.99
N GLU A 62 -5.64 -12.98 3.82
CA GLU A 62 -6.67 -14.05 3.84
C GLU A 62 -6.48 -15.07 2.71
N ARG A 63 -6.18 -14.62 1.48
CA ARG A 63 -6.02 -15.51 0.33
C ARG A 63 -4.77 -16.39 0.42
N LEU A 64 -3.68 -15.86 0.99
CA LEU A 64 -2.38 -16.54 1.03
C LEU A 64 -2.04 -17.13 2.40
N ASP A 65 -2.98 -17.11 3.35
CA ASP A 65 -2.77 -17.51 4.75
C ASP A 65 -1.52 -16.86 5.37
N ARG A 66 -1.34 -15.55 5.09
CA ARG A 66 -0.25 -14.76 5.67
C ARG A 66 -0.81 -13.76 6.67
N PRO A 67 -0.16 -13.54 7.82
CA PRO A 67 -0.57 -12.50 8.77
C PRO A 67 0.31 -11.24 8.71
N ASP A 68 1.29 -11.20 7.80
CA ASP A 68 2.40 -10.26 7.90
C ASP A 68 2.20 -8.98 7.07
N LEU A 69 1.31 -8.97 6.07
CA LEU A 69 1.05 -7.75 5.32
C LEU A 69 0.34 -6.72 6.20
N LYS A 70 0.82 -5.49 6.15
CA LYS A 70 0.33 -4.39 6.97
C LYS A 70 0.32 -3.11 6.15
N ALA A 71 -0.84 -2.46 6.10
CA ALA A 71 -1.04 -1.18 5.47
C ALA A 71 -0.25 -0.06 6.18
N GLY A 72 0.10 0.98 5.42
CA GLY A 72 0.63 2.22 5.97
C GLY A 72 -0.42 2.99 6.75
N ARG A 73 0.05 3.87 7.65
CA ARG A 73 -0.80 4.89 8.27
C ARG A 73 -0.82 6.11 7.37
N TYR A 74 -1.93 6.83 7.36
CA TYR A 74 -2.10 8.04 6.57
C TYR A 74 -2.37 9.22 7.50
N GLY A 75 -1.87 10.40 7.14
CA GLY A 75 -2.18 11.63 7.88
C GLY A 75 -1.53 11.77 9.26
N ALA A 76 -0.55 10.91 9.60
CA ALA A 76 0.02 10.86 10.95
C ALA A 76 0.58 12.20 11.43
N LYS A 77 1.27 12.94 10.55
CA LYS A 77 1.80 14.29 10.85
C LYS A 77 0.69 15.31 11.07
N TYR A 78 -0.35 15.28 10.24
CA TYR A 78 -1.49 16.18 10.35
C TYR A 78 -2.26 15.97 11.65
N GLN A 79 -2.56 14.71 11.98
CA GLN A 79 -3.25 14.36 13.23
C GLN A 79 -2.43 14.76 14.45
N LYS A 80 -1.11 14.55 14.42
CA LYS A 80 -0.20 14.97 15.50
C LYS A 80 -0.18 16.49 15.68
N ALA A 81 -0.10 17.26 14.59
CA ALA A 81 -0.15 18.72 14.65
C ALA A 81 -1.50 19.19 15.25
N ARG A 82 -2.61 18.60 14.80
CA ARG A 82 -3.97 18.93 15.27
C ARG A 82 -4.19 18.63 16.76
N GLN A 83 -3.55 17.60 17.31
CA GLN A 83 -3.64 17.24 18.72
C GLN A 83 -2.73 18.09 19.63
N THR A 84 -1.77 18.81 19.06
CA THR A 84 -0.86 19.67 19.81
C THR A 84 -1.60 20.94 20.23
N ALA A 85 -1.42 21.40 21.48
CA ALA A 85 -2.06 22.63 21.95
C ALA A 85 -1.53 23.84 21.17
N ARG A 86 -2.43 24.76 20.78
CA ARG A 86 -2.12 25.93 19.94
C ARG A 86 -1.04 26.84 20.56
N GLU A 87 -1.00 26.90 21.89
CA GLU A 87 0.01 27.63 22.69
C GLU A 87 1.43 27.06 22.53
N THR A 88 1.55 25.79 22.13
CA THR A 88 2.83 25.10 21.96
C THR A 88 3.24 24.90 20.51
N TRP A 89 2.41 25.38 19.57
CA TRP A 89 2.75 25.31 18.16
C TRP A 89 4.03 26.08 17.89
N LYS A 90 4.88 25.48 17.07
CA LYS A 90 5.91 26.21 16.35
C LYS A 90 5.36 26.45 14.94
N ASP A 91 6.00 27.33 14.18
CA ASP A 91 5.64 27.63 12.78
C ASP A 91 5.43 26.36 11.93
N LYS A 92 6.04 25.24 12.32
CA LYS A 92 5.92 23.94 11.66
C LYS A 92 4.55 23.28 11.81
N GLU A 93 3.94 23.29 13.00
CA GLU A 93 2.62 22.67 13.22
C GLU A 93 1.54 23.46 12.48
N GLU A 94 1.65 24.79 12.47
CA GLU A 94 0.77 25.69 11.71
C GLU A 94 0.88 25.41 10.21
N GLN A 95 2.09 25.36 9.65
CA GLN A 95 2.31 25.03 8.23
C GLN A 95 1.75 23.65 7.84
N ILE A 96 1.80 22.66 8.74
CA ILE A 96 1.24 21.33 8.48
C ILE A 96 -0.29 21.37 8.44
N LEU A 97 -0.92 22.19 9.28
CA LEU A 97 -2.36 22.34 9.34
C LEU A 97 -2.91 23.22 8.20
N ASP A 98 -2.13 24.20 7.74
CA ASP A 98 -2.43 25.08 6.59
C ASP A 98 -2.39 24.32 5.24
N ASP A 99 -1.70 23.16 5.18
CA ASP A 99 -1.60 22.32 3.98
C ASP A 99 -2.21 20.91 4.19
N PRO A 100 -3.54 20.81 4.34
CA PRO A 100 -4.21 19.53 4.49
C PRO A 100 -4.05 18.64 3.25
N ASP A 101 -4.00 19.21 2.04
CA ASP A 101 -3.86 18.44 0.79
C ASP A 101 -2.59 17.59 0.78
N THR A 102 -1.49 18.12 1.33
CA THR A 102 -0.24 17.38 1.46
C THR A 102 -0.25 16.45 2.67
N TYR A 103 -0.63 16.95 3.84
CA TYR A 103 -0.33 16.23 5.10
C TYR A 103 -1.46 15.34 5.59
N LEU A 104 -2.72 15.56 5.20
CA LEU A 104 -3.87 14.78 5.66
C LEU A 104 -3.87 13.36 5.08
N TYR A 105 -3.46 13.21 3.82
CA TYR A 105 -3.48 11.94 3.10
C TYR A 105 -2.08 11.43 2.75
N GLN A 106 -1.02 12.07 3.26
CA GLN A 106 0.33 11.54 3.11
C GLN A 106 0.48 10.22 3.88
N ARG A 107 0.96 9.20 3.16
CA ARG A 107 1.34 7.91 3.74
C ARG A 107 2.59 8.09 4.59
N ASP A 108 2.51 7.68 5.85
CA ASP A 108 3.61 7.60 6.79
C ASP A 108 4.32 6.26 6.64
N THR A 109 5.64 6.26 6.43
CA THR A 109 6.47 5.07 6.23
C THR A 109 7.22 4.61 7.47
N ASP A 110 7.19 5.40 8.55
CA ASP A 110 8.18 5.29 9.63
C ASP A 110 7.76 4.27 10.71
N ASP A 111 6.48 4.24 11.13
CA ASP A 111 5.99 3.31 12.16
C ASP A 111 4.46 3.10 12.09
N PRO A 112 3.94 1.86 11.91
CA PRO A 112 4.63 0.56 11.95
C PRO A 112 5.35 0.22 10.64
N LYS A 113 6.35 -0.67 10.75
CA LYS A 113 7.05 -1.22 9.58
C LYS A 113 6.04 -1.78 8.59
N ILE A 114 5.90 -1.05 7.48
CA ILE A 114 4.93 -1.35 6.43
C ILE A 114 5.36 -2.60 5.69
N ARG A 115 4.38 -3.46 5.40
CA ARG A 115 4.54 -4.63 4.53
C ARG A 115 3.34 -4.65 3.61
N SER A 116 3.34 -3.72 2.66
CA SER A 116 2.22 -3.54 1.76
C SER A 116 2.70 -3.55 0.32
N LEU A 117 1.84 -4.09 -0.53
CA LEU A 117 2.03 -4.19 -1.98
C LEU A 117 1.58 -2.90 -2.69
N MET A 118 1.03 -1.93 -1.94
CA MET A 118 0.52 -0.67 -2.45
C MET A 118 1.66 0.35 -2.66
N ILE A 119 1.72 0.91 -3.87
CA ILE A 119 2.58 2.05 -4.21
C ILE A 119 1.66 3.23 -4.55
N PRO A 120 1.46 4.21 -3.65
CA PRO A 120 0.67 5.39 -3.94
C PRO A 120 1.43 6.31 -4.91
N PHE A 121 0.73 6.81 -5.92
CA PHE A 121 1.29 7.76 -6.89
C PHE A 121 0.47 9.04 -6.84
N TYR A 122 1.07 10.19 -6.58
CA TYR A 122 0.34 11.48 -6.56
C TYR A 122 0.71 12.25 -7.81
N TRP A 123 -0.28 12.67 -8.59
CA TRP A 123 -0.06 13.38 -9.85
C TRP A 123 -1.04 14.52 -10.02
N GLY A 124 -0.52 15.62 -10.55
CA GLY A 124 -1.28 16.85 -10.61
C GLY A 124 -0.43 18.10 -10.61
N TYR A 125 -1.11 19.22 -10.78
CA TYR A 125 -0.55 20.54 -10.57
C TYR A 125 -0.67 20.94 -9.10
N ARG A 126 0.43 21.36 -8.50
CA ARG A 126 0.44 21.98 -7.17
C ARG A 126 0.62 23.47 -7.35
N ALA A 127 -0.36 24.25 -6.86
CA ALA A 127 -0.27 25.69 -6.83
C ALA A 127 0.89 26.15 -5.94
N ALA A 128 1.57 27.22 -6.35
CA ALA A 128 2.59 27.83 -5.52
C ALA A 128 1.94 28.52 -4.30
N PRO A 129 2.64 28.69 -3.16
CA PRO A 129 2.05 29.25 -1.94
C PRO A 129 1.37 30.62 -2.11
N ASP A 130 1.86 31.44 -3.04
CA ASP A 130 1.31 32.75 -3.40
C ASP A 130 -0.01 32.67 -4.19
N GLN A 131 -0.33 31.49 -4.74
CA GLN A 131 -1.55 31.22 -5.51
C GLN A 131 -2.62 30.49 -4.68
N VAL A 132 -2.29 30.07 -3.46
CA VAL A 132 -3.22 29.41 -2.54
C VAL A 132 -4.00 30.47 -1.79
N LYS A 133 -5.34 30.45 -1.93
CA LYS A 133 -6.22 31.35 -1.20
C LYS A 133 -6.34 30.88 0.24
N ARG A 134 -5.71 31.61 1.17
CA ARG A 134 -5.84 31.39 2.62
C ARG A 134 -7.16 31.94 3.15
N ASP A 135 -7.65 31.34 4.22
CA ASP A 135 -8.76 31.93 4.96
C ASP A 135 -8.29 33.19 5.71
N ASP A 136 -9.24 34.06 6.07
CA ASP A 136 -8.93 35.29 6.81
C ASP A 136 -8.61 35.01 8.30
N ALA A 137 -8.62 33.74 8.72
CA ALA A 137 -8.60 33.34 10.12
C ALA A 137 -7.22 32.90 10.62
N GLY A 138 -6.30 32.51 9.73
CA GLY A 138 -4.94 32.10 10.12
C GLY A 138 -4.89 30.71 10.73
#